data_AF-A0A1F9C2W4-F1
#
_entry.id   AF-A0A1F9C2W4-F1
#
_cell.length_a   1.000
_cell.length_b   1.000
_cell.length_c   1.000
_cell.angle_alpha   90.00
_cell.angle_beta   90.00
_cell.angle_gamma   90.00
#
_symmetry.space_group_name_H-M   'P 1'
#
loop_
_entity.id
_entity.type
_entity.pdbx_description
1 polymer ?
#
loop_
_entity_poly.entity_id
_entity_poly.type
_entity_poly.pdbx_seq_one_letter_code
_entity_poly.pdbx_strand_id
1 'polypeptide(L)' 'MLRTHPKPLSGYALRDAGWNALVKSLGLINATRFILQYESGYGEYAKTKRELFKGKSAADILKEVERFEKSIQS' A
#
# COMPACT_ATOMS: atom_id res chain seq x y z
N MET A 1 -3.62 42.60 -0.59
CA MET A 1 -4.18 41.33 -1.09
C MET A 1 -4.10 40.31 0.03
N LEU A 2 -5.23 39.97 0.66
CA LEU A 2 -5.26 38.89 1.65
C LEU A 2 -5.04 37.57 0.90
N ARG A 3 -3.92 36.89 1.15
CA ARG A 3 -3.71 35.52 0.68
C ARG A 3 -4.70 34.65 1.45
N THR A 4 -5.82 34.30 0.82
CA THR A 4 -6.74 33.31 1.37
C THR A 4 -5.99 31.98 1.46
N HIS A 5 -5.63 31.56 2.67
CA HIS A 5 -5.12 30.21 2.86
C HIS A 5 -6.23 29.25 2.42
N PRO A 6 -5.97 28.37 1.44
CA PRO A 6 -6.97 27.39 1.04
C PRO A 6 -7.36 26.57 2.27
N LYS A 7 -8.66 26.31 2.41
CA LYS A 7 -9.18 25.48 3.49
C LYS A 7 -8.36 24.19 3.58
N PRO A 8 -7.84 23.81 4.76
CA PRO A 8 -7.04 22.60 4.88
C PRO A 8 -7.86 21.38 4.44
N LEU A 9 -7.21 20.50 3.69
CA LEU A 9 -7.82 19.25 3.24
C LEU A 9 -8.14 18.37 4.46
N SER A 10 -9.19 17.55 4.34
CA SER A 10 -9.43 16.47 5.30
C SER A 10 -8.22 15.52 5.30
N GLY A 11 -8.03 14.77 6.39
CA GLY A 11 -6.90 13.83 6.48
C GLY A 11 -6.88 12.82 5.31
N TYR A 12 -8.06 12.38 4.84
CA TYR A 12 -8.17 11.52 3.67
C TYR A 12 -7.77 12.25 2.38
N ALA A 13 -8.37 13.42 2.10
CA ALA A 13 -8.09 14.17 0.88
C ALA A 13 -6.61 14.62 0.80
N LEU A 14 -5.98 14.90 1.94
CA LEU A 14 -4.57 15.23 2.01
C LEU A 14 -3.68 14.03 1.64
N ARG A 15 -4.00 12.84 2.16
CA ARG A 15 -3.26 11.60 1.85
C ARG A 15 -3.41 11.21 0.38
N ASP A 16 -4.62 11.30 -0.16
CA ASP A 16 -4.88 10.98 -1.56
C ASP A 16 -4.15 11.94 -2.51
N ALA A 17 -4.22 13.26 -2.26
CA ALA A 17 -3.48 14.25 -3.04
C ALA A 17 -1.95 14.04 -2.94
N GLY A 18 -1.44 13.74 -1.74
CA GLY A 18 -0.03 13.45 -1.53
C GLY A 18 0.44 12.18 -2.25
N TRP A 19 -0.35 11.11 -2.20
CA TRP A 19 -0.08 9.87 -2.91
C TRP A 19 -0.03 10.08 -4.42
N ASN A 20 -1.03 10.76 -4.99
CA ASN A 20 -1.09 11.06 -6.41
C ASN A 20 0.12 11.90 -6.87
N ALA A 21 0.54 12.88 -6.07
CA ALA A 21 1.73 13.69 -6.36
C ALA A 21 3.01 12.85 -6.34
N LEU A 22 3.17 11.94 -5.37
CA LEU A 22 4.32 11.04 -5.27
C LEU A 22 4.38 10.06 -6.43
N VAL A 23 3.26 9.41 -6.78
CA VAL A 23 3.22 8.47 -7.91
C VAL A 23 3.54 9.18 -9.22
N LYS A 24 3.00 10.39 -9.43
CA LYS A 24 3.27 11.19 -10.63
C LYS A 24 4.74 11.56 -10.79
N SER A 25 5.44 11.82 -9.69
CA SER A 25 6.82 12.33 -9.71
C SER A 25 7.87 11.22 -9.65
N LEU A 26 7.60 10.14 -8.91
CA LEU A 26 8.58 9.07 -8.63
C LEU A 26 8.26 7.75 -9.34
N GLY A 27 7.03 7.59 -9.82
CA GLY A 27 6.47 6.30 -10.23
C GLY A 27 6.04 5.47 -9.03
N LEU A 28 5.10 4.54 -9.27
CA LEU A 28 4.45 3.73 -8.23
C LEU A 28 5.44 3.04 -7.27
N ILE A 29 6.48 2.38 -7.82
CA ILE A 29 7.43 1.60 -7.03
C ILE A 29 8.22 2.50 -6.07
N ASN A 30 8.73 3.64 -6.56
CA ASN A 30 9.55 4.53 -5.74
C ASN A 30 8.70 5.34 -4.76
N ALA A 31 7.48 5.72 -5.13
CA ALA A 31 6.52 6.36 -4.22
C ALA A 31 6.19 5.47 -3.02
N THR A 32 5.93 4.17 -3.25
CA THR A 32 5.72 3.20 -2.16
C THR A 32 6.95 3.08 -1.26
N ARG A 33 8.15 2.93 -1.85
CA ARG A 33 9.40 2.85 -1.07
C ARG A 33 9.66 4.11 -0.25
N PHE A 34 9.33 5.29 -0.79
CA PHE A 34 9.46 6.55 -0.08
C PHE A 34 8.58 6.57 1.17
N ILE A 35 7.29 6.24 1.05
CA ILE A 35 6.39 6.17 2.22
C ILE A 35 6.91 5.18 3.27
N LEU A 36 7.35 3.99 2.83
CA LEU A 36 7.90 2.96 3.72
C LEU A 36 9.20 3.34 4.44
N GLN A 37 9.92 4.38 3.98
CA GLN A 37 11.10 4.89 4.69
C GLN A 37 10.73 5.76 5.90
N TYR A 38 9.57 6.43 5.86
CA TYR A 38 9.13 7.37 6.90
C TYR A 38 8.06 6.77 7.80
N GLU A 39 7.29 5.82 7.30
CA GLU A 39 6.45 4.99 8.16
C GLU A 39 7.36 4.00 8.88
N SER A 40 7.58 4.23 10.19
CA SER A 40 8.02 3.16 11.07
C SER A 40 6.95 2.07 10.98
N GLY A 41 7.22 1.03 10.18
CA GLY A 41 6.27 -0.05 9.96
C GLY A 41 5.70 -0.51 11.30
N TYR A 42 4.39 -0.39 11.47
CA TYR A 42 3.76 -0.86 12.69
C TYR A 42 3.48 -2.35 12.56
N GLY A 43 3.91 -3.12 13.54
CA GLY A 43 3.72 -4.56 13.59
C GLY A 43 4.90 -5.38 13.05
N GLU A 44 4.83 -6.67 13.30
CA GLU A 44 5.90 -7.61 13.00
C GLU A 44 5.75 -8.18 11.59
N TYR A 45 5.91 -7.36 10.53
CA TYR A 45 5.74 -7.85 9.14
C TYR A 45 6.56 -9.11 8.84
N ALA A 46 7.78 -9.19 9.37
CA ALA A 46 8.62 -10.39 9.24
C ALA A 46 7.97 -11.62 9.89
N LYS A 47 7.38 -11.47 11.07
CA LYS A 47 6.63 -12.54 11.77
C LYS A 47 5.34 -12.88 11.03
N THR A 48 4.55 -11.89 10.66
CA THR A 48 3.28 -12.08 9.93
C THR A 48 3.50 -12.75 8.60
N LYS A 49 4.49 -12.31 7.80
CA LYS A 49 4.86 -12.95 6.53
C LYS A 49 5.30 -14.40 6.75
N ARG A 50 6.11 -14.66 7.78
CA ARG A 50 6.61 -15.99 8.09
C ARG A 50 5.47 -16.93 8.48
N GLU A 51 4.52 -16.49 9.30
CA GLU A 51 3.36 -17.30 9.69
C GLU A 51 2.40 -17.50 8.51
N LEU A 52 2.10 -16.45 7.75
CA LEU A 52 1.14 -16.50 6.63
C LEU A 52 1.59 -17.46 5.51
N PHE A 53 2.89 -17.53 5.25
CA PHE A 53 3.47 -18.35 4.18
C PHE A 53 4.27 -19.54 4.69
N LYS A 54 4.11 -19.90 5.97
CA LYS A 54 4.85 -21.00 6.59
C LYS A 54 4.57 -22.31 5.85
N GLY A 55 5.64 -22.95 5.36
CA GLY A 55 5.54 -24.22 4.65
C GLY A 55 4.91 -24.14 3.25
N LYS A 56 4.67 -22.93 2.71
CA LYS A 56 4.16 -22.73 1.35
C LYS A 56 5.29 -22.39 0.39
N SER A 57 5.33 -23.05 -0.76
CA SER A 57 6.13 -22.61 -1.89
C SER A 57 5.44 -21.44 -2.62
N ALA A 58 6.19 -20.71 -3.44
CA ALA A 58 5.60 -19.67 -4.30
C ALA A 58 4.50 -20.22 -5.22
N ALA A 59 4.65 -21.48 -5.69
CA ALA A 59 3.64 -22.14 -6.50
C ALA A 59 2.35 -22.44 -5.71
N ASP A 60 2.46 -22.75 -4.42
CA ASP A 60 1.29 -22.99 -3.56
C ASP A 60 0.51 -21.69 -3.33
N ILE A 61 1.23 -20.59 -3.12
CA ILE A 61 0.64 -19.26 -2.97
C ILE A 61 -0.11 -18.86 -4.25
N LEU A 62 0.49 -19.06 -5.42
CA LEU A 62 -0.16 -18.77 -6.70
C LEU A 62 -1.46 -19.56 -6.87
N LYS A 63 -1.44 -20.87 -6.59
CA LYS A 63 -2.64 -21.72 -6.65
C LYS A 63 -3.74 -21.28 -5.68
N GLU A 64 -3.38 -20.76 -4.50
CA GLU A 64 -4.35 -20.21 -3.56
C GLU A 64 -5.03 -18.96 -4.10
N VAL A 65 -4.26 -18.04 -4.71
CA VAL A 65 -4.80 -16.83 -5.34
C VAL A 65 -5.75 -17.20 -6.48
N GLU A 66 -5.34 -18.10 -7.37
CA GLU A 66 -6.17 -18.55 -8.50
C GLU A 66 -7.49 -19.21 -8.03
N ARG A 67 -7.44 -19.99 -6.94
CA ARG A 67 -8.67 -20.58 -6.35
C ARG A 67 -9.58 -19.51 -5.77
N PHE A 68 -9.02 -18.53 -5.09
CA PHE A 68 -9.77 -17.43 -4.50
C PHE A 68 -10.48 -16.59 -5.57
N GLU A 69 -9.78 -16.24 -6.65
CA GLU A 69 -10.36 -15.52 -7.80
C GLU A 69 -11.52 -16.29 -8.42
N LYS A 70 -11.37 -17.61 -8.62
CA LYS A 70 -12.45 -18.46 -9.16
C LYS A 70 -13.67 -18.51 -8.24
N SER A 71 -13.47 -18.48 -6.92
CA SER A 71 -14.58 -18.50 -5.94
C SER A 71 -15.37 -17.20 -5.87
N ILE A 72 -14.82 -16.10 -6.39
CA ILE A 72 -15.51 -14.79 -6.47
C ILE A 72 -16.32 -14.68 -7.77
N GLN A 73 -15.99 -15.49 -8.78
CA GLN A 73 -16.64 -15.48 -10.09
C GLN A 73 -17.77 -16.52 -10.23
N SER A 74 -17.98 -17.37 -9.22
CA SER A 74 -19.06 -18.36 -9.12
C SER A 74 -20.20 -17.90 -8.24
#